data_AF-A0A433A330-F1
#
_entry.id   AF-A0A433A330-F1
#
_cell.length_a   1.000
_cell.length_b   1.000
_cell.length_c   1.000
_cell.angle_alpha   90.00
_cell.angle_beta   90.00
_cell.angle_gamma   90.00
#
_symmetry.space_group_name_H-M   'P 1'
#
loop_
_entity.id
_entity.type
_entity.pdbx_description
1 polymer ?
#
loop_
_entity_poly.entity_id
_entity_poly.type
_entity_poly.pdbx_seq_one_letter_code
_entity_poly.pdbx_strand_id
1 'polypeptide(L)'
;MTEAAANAPTRQFATTMHEFWFISVPISGNLTNTHLNLKNKLHDAADVSLFSIPVFKIGTLDALVVMSDDLAKFDLAFEQSTLKISDILRTLLRNAQTDLNSQLTVNEKSVDQYIKTFEWNTTKYRIDKSLQEITELLNQ
;
A
#
# COMPACT_ATOMS: atom_id res chain seq x y z
N MET A 1 51.10 -24.97 -2.71
CA MET A 1 49.98 -25.89 -2.97
C MET A 1 49.32 -26.11 -1.62
N THR A 2 48.10 -25.67 -1.33
CA THR A 2 46.97 -25.43 -2.23
C THR A 2 46.04 -24.39 -1.63
N GLU A 3 45.56 -23.55 -2.54
CA GLU A 3 44.49 -22.57 -2.48
C GLU A 3 43.18 -23.17 -1.94
N ALA A 4 42.50 -22.44 -1.06
CA ALA A 4 41.08 -22.63 -0.76
C ALA A 4 40.48 -21.32 -0.27
N ALA A 5 40.23 -20.41 -1.22
CA ALA A 5 39.31 -19.30 -1.04
C ALA A 5 37.89 -19.87 -0.85
N ALA A 6 37.49 -20.09 0.40
CA ALA A 6 36.14 -20.49 0.75
C ALA A 6 35.26 -19.24 0.91
N ASN A 7 34.79 -18.77 -0.24
CA ASN A 7 33.42 -18.30 -0.48
C ASN A 7 32.77 -17.50 0.66
N ALA A 8 32.92 -16.17 0.60
CA ALA A 8 32.04 -15.25 1.30
C ALA A 8 30.58 -15.56 0.91
N PRO A 9 29.63 -15.58 1.86
CA PRO A 9 28.23 -15.77 1.51
C PRO A 9 27.81 -14.61 0.61
N THR A 10 27.52 -14.94 -0.65
CA THR A 10 26.77 -14.13 -1.59
C THR A 10 25.64 -13.46 -0.83
N ARG A 11 25.71 -12.13 -0.67
CA ARG A 11 24.61 -11.34 -0.10
C ARG A 11 23.40 -11.59 -0.99
N GLN A 12 22.55 -12.53 -0.59
CA GLN A 12 21.18 -12.59 -1.03
C GLN A 12 20.62 -11.19 -0.75
N PHE A 13 20.31 -10.47 -1.82
CA PHE A 13 19.46 -9.30 -1.72
C PHE A 13 18.12 -9.83 -1.21
N ALA A 14 17.95 -9.83 0.11
CA ALA A 14 16.71 -10.18 0.74
C ALA A 14 15.71 -9.12 0.28
N THR A 15 14.84 -9.47 -0.65
CA THR A 15 13.60 -8.74 -0.87
C THR A 15 12.85 -8.83 0.46
N THR A 16 12.94 -7.79 1.30
CA THR A 16 12.11 -7.72 2.50
C THR A 16 10.66 -7.67 2.03
N MET A 17 9.99 -8.81 2.08
CA MET A 17 8.54 -8.92 1.86
C MET A 17 7.88 -8.10 2.96
N HIS A 18 7.44 -6.90 2.61
CA HIS A 18 6.65 -6.06 3.48
C HIS A 18 5.19 -6.45 3.27
N GLU A 19 4.70 -7.33 4.13
CA GLU A 19 3.30 -7.74 4.16
C GLU A 19 2.50 -6.73 4.98
N PHE A 20 1.51 -6.11 4.35
CA PHE A 20 0.63 -5.13 4.99
C PHE A 20 -0.80 -5.66 4.99
N TRP A 21 -1.45 -5.52 6.13
CA TRP A 21 -2.84 -5.92 6.31
C TRP A 21 -3.69 -4.68 6.58
N PHE A 22 -4.69 -4.46 5.73
CA PHE A 22 -5.73 -3.46 5.98
C PHE A 22 -6.88 -4.11 6.73
N ILE A 23 -7.21 -3.55 7.89
CA ILE A 23 -8.35 -3.99 8.69
C ILE A 23 -9.27 -2.80 8.97
N SER A 24 -10.57 -3.02 8.90
CA SER A 24 -11.58 -2.08 9.37
C SER A 24 -12.26 -2.67 10.60
N VAL A 25 -12.40 -1.84 11.64
CA VAL A 25 -13.11 -2.22 12.87
C VAL A 25 -14.15 -1.15 13.20
N PRO A 26 -15.31 -1.53 13.74
CA PRO A 26 -16.27 -0.56 14.24
C PRO A 26 -15.66 0.22 15.42
N ILE A 27 -15.89 1.53 15.44
CA ILE A 27 -15.40 2.39 16.52
C ILE A 27 -16.16 2.06 17.80
N SER A 28 -15.44 1.60 18.83
CA SER A 28 -16.00 1.37 20.17
C SER A 28 -15.74 2.61 21.03
N GLY A 29 -16.69 3.54 21.04
CA GLY A 29 -16.62 4.80 21.81
C GLY A 29 -15.77 5.88 21.15
N ASN A 30 -14.44 5.74 21.13
CA ASN A 30 -13.52 6.72 20.55
C ASN A 30 -12.45 6.06 19.68
N LEU A 31 -12.05 6.73 18.58
CA LEU A 31 -10.99 6.27 17.68
C LEU A 31 -9.68 5.98 18.41
N THR A 32 -9.25 6.90 19.29
CA THR A 32 -7.99 6.80 20.05
C THR A 32 -7.98 5.57 20.95
N ASN A 33 -9.09 5.33 21.66
CA ASN A 33 -9.21 4.18 22.54
C ASN A 33 -9.26 2.88 21.73
N THR A 34 -10.00 2.84 20.63
CA THR A 34 -10.08 1.66 19.75
C THR A 34 -8.71 1.33 19.16
N HIS A 35 -7.98 2.35 18.68
CA HIS A 35 -6.62 2.23 18.16
C HIS A 35 -5.65 1.74 19.23
N LEU A 36 -5.66 2.32 20.43
CA LEU A 36 -4.78 1.91 21.53
C LEU A 36 -5.07 0.47 21.97
N ASN A 37 -6.35 0.07 22.04
CA ASN A 37 -6.73 -1.31 22.34
C ASN A 37 -6.23 -2.30 21.29
N LEU A 38 -6.37 -1.97 19.99
CA LEU A 38 -5.83 -2.79 18.92
C LEU A 38 -4.31 -2.89 18.99
N LYS A 39 -3.63 -1.74 19.14
CA LYS A 39 -2.17 -1.69 19.25
C LYS A 39 -1.66 -2.49 20.44
N ASN A 40 -2.31 -2.39 21.60
CA ASN A 40 -1.95 -3.15 22.79
C ASN A 40 -2.20 -4.66 22.63
N LYS A 41 -3.26 -5.06 21.93
CA LYS A 41 -3.54 -6.49 21.68
C LYS A 41 -2.62 -7.11 20.63
N LEU A 42 -2.18 -6.33 19.65
CA LEU A 42 -1.38 -6.80 18.52
C LEU A 42 0.12 -6.45 18.63
N HIS A 43 0.56 -5.86 19.76
CA HIS A 43 1.92 -5.35 19.94
C HIS A 43 3.04 -6.36 19.65
N ASP A 44 2.76 -7.66 19.88
CA ASP A 44 3.73 -8.74 19.67
C ASP A 44 3.67 -9.34 18.25
N ALA A 45 2.60 -9.06 17.50
CA ALA A 45 2.33 -9.66 16.20
C ALA A 45 2.51 -8.68 15.02
N ALA A 46 2.16 -7.40 15.19
CA ALA A 46 2.20 -6.42 14.11
C ALA A 46 2.32 -4.98 14.61
N ASP A 47 2.94 -4.13 13.79
CA ASP A 47 2.89 -2.67 13.98
C ASP A 47 1.54 -2.14 13.48
N VAL A 48 0.82 -1.42 14.35
CA VAL A 48 -0.52 -0.92 14.06
C VAL A 48 -0.45 0.59 13.85
N SER A 49 -0.75 1.02 12.63
CA SER A 49 -0.85 2.43 12.24
C SER A 49 -2.26 2.78 11.80
N LEU A 50 -2.66 4.05 11.98
CA LEU A 50 -3.95 4.53 11.52
C LEU A 50 -3.93 4.79 10.02
N PHE A 51 -4.97 4.35 9.33
CA PHE A 51 -5.19 4.63 7.92
C PHE A 51 -6.38 5.58 7.78
N SER A 52 -6.10 6.86 7.54
CA SER A 52 -7.13 7.91 7.55
C SER A 52 -7.84 7.99 6.20
N ILE A 53 -9.08 7.49 6.16
CA ILE A 53 -9.98 7.61 5.01
C ILE A 53 -11.01 8.71 5.32
N PRO A 54 -11.21 9.68 4.40
CA PRO A 54 -12.20 10.73 4.60
C PRO A 54 -13.63 10.16 4.52
N VAL A 55 -14.58 10.93 5.04
CA VAL A 55 -16.00 10.60 4.90
C VAL A 55 -16.44 10.96 3.48
N PHE A 56 -16.86 9.95 2.72
CA PHE A 56 -17.36 10.15 1.37
C PHE A 56 -18.87 10.36 1.34
N LYS A 57 -19.31 11.15 0.36
CA LYS A 57 -20.73 11.27 0.05
C LYS A 57 -21.21 10.03 -0.69
N ILE A 58 -21.79 9.11 0.08
CA ILE A 58 -22.39 7.87 -0.44
C ILE A 58 -23.79 8.15 -1.00
N GLY A 59 -24.12 7.46 -2.10
CA GLY A 59 -25.42 7.55 -2.77
C GLY A 59 -26.43 6.53 -2.21
N THR A 60 -27.05 5.75 -3.09
CA THR A 60 -27.95 4.66 -2.71
C THR A 60 -27.16 3.37 -2.40
N LEU A 61 -27.78 2.43 -1.68
CA LEU A 61 -27.19 1.12 -1.41
C LEU A 61 -26.89 0.35 -2.70
N ASP A 62 -27.77 0.41 -3.69
CA ASP A 62 -27.59 -0.24 -4.99
C ASP A 62 -26.33 0.25 -5.70
N ALA A 63 -26.09 1.57 -5.70
CA ALA A 63 -24.88 2.16 -6.23
C ALA A 63 -23.62 1.70 -5.49
N LEU A 64 -23.70 1.47 -4.16
CA LEU A 64 -22.57 0.94 -3.39
C LEU A 64 -22.23 -0.49 -3.77
N VAL A 65 -23.22 -1.32 -4.08
CA VAL A 65 -23.00 -2.71 -4.51
C VAL A 65 -22.27 -2.73 -5.85
N VAL A 66 -22.79 -2.00 -6.84
CA VAL A 66 -22.17 -1.92 -8.18
C VAL A 66 -20.74 -1.38 -8.07
N MET A 67 -20.54 -0.34 -7.26
CA MET A 67 -19.23 0.27 -7.07
C MET A 67 -18.25 -0.64 -6.34
N SER A 68 -18.72 -1.49 -5.42
CA SER A 68 -17.86 -2.49 -4.77
C SER A 68 -17.31 -3.48 -5.80
N ASP A 69 -18.14 -3.91 -6.76
CA ASP A 69 -17.70 -4.82 -7.83
C ASP A 69 -16.70 -4.13 -8.78
N ASP A 70 -16.95 -2.87 -9.12
CA ASP A 70 -16.06 -2.11 -10.01
C ASP A 70 -14.73 -1.78 -9.34
N LEU A 71 -14.72 -1.42 -8.05
CA LEU A 71 -13.48 -1.21 -7.28
C LEU A 71 -12.64 -2.49 -7.23
N ALA A 72 -13.25 -3.66 -7.08
CA ALA A 72 -12.53 -4.93 -7.11
C ALA A 72 -11.87 -5.20 -8.49
N LYS A 73 -12.54 -4.85 -9.58
CA LYS A 73 -11.96 -4.95 -10.94
C LYS A 73 -10.81 -3.97 -11.14
N PHE A 74 -10.98 -2.73 -10.66
CA PHE A 74 -9.94 -1.70 -10.77
C PHE A 74 -8.71 -2.09 -9.97
N ASP A 75 -8.88 -2.58 -8.74
CA ASP A 75 -7.78 -3.05 -7.90
C ASP A 75 -6.92 -4.11 -8.60
N LEU A 76 -7.56 -5.14 -9.18
CA LEU A 76 -6.86 -6.15 -9.96
C LEU A 76 -6.11 -5.57 -11.16
N ALA A 77 -6.72 -4.65 -11.90
CA ALA A 77 -6.09 -4.00 -13.05
C ALA A 77 -4.88 -3.13 -12.64
N PHE A 78 -4.99 -2.41 -11.52
CA PHE A 78 -3.92 -1.60 -10.95
C PHE A 78 -2.76 -2.44 -10.43
N GLU A 79 -3.06 -3.55 -9.74
CA GLU A 79 -2.05 -4.50 -9.28
C GLU A 79 -1.24 -5.04 -10.47
N GLN A 80 -1.90 -5.55 -11.50
CA GLN A 80 -1.25 -6.08 -12.70
C GLN A 80 -0.38 -5.03 -13.42
N SER A 81 -0.86 -3.78 -13.50
CA SER A 81 -0.10 -2.69 -14.11
C SER A 81 1.12 -2.31 -13.27
N THR A 82 0.97 -2.24 -11.95
CA THR A 82 2.06 -1.92 -11.01
C THR A 82 3.12 -3.01 -10.99
N LEU A 83 2.72 -4.29 -11.00
CA LEU A 83 3.64 -5.42 -11.12
C LEU A 83 4.45 -5.36 -12.41
N LYS A 84 3.80 -5.10 -13.55
CA LYS A 84 4.49 -4.92 -14.84
C LYS A 84 5.49 -3.77 -14.80
N ILE A 85 5.12 -2.61 -14.23
CA ILE A 85 6.03 -1.47 -14.08
C ILE A 85 7.23 -1.84 -13.21
N SER A 86 6.99 -2.51 -12.07
CA SER A 86 8.04 -3.03 -11.20
C SER A 86 8.97 -4.00 -11.93
N ASP A 87 8.44 -4.91 -12.74
CA ASP A 87 9.26 -5.88 -13.49
C ASP A 87 10.06 -5.23 -14.61
N ILE A 88 9.50 -4.23 -15.29
CA ILE A 88 10.23 -3.40 -16.26
C ILE A 88 11.36 -2.64 -15.56
N LEU A 89 11.07 -1.98 -14.44
CA LEU A 89 12.08 -1.28 -13.63
C LEU A 89 13.18 -2.24 -13.17
N ARG A 90 12.83 -3.41 -12.65
CA ARG A 90 13.79 -4.47 -12.28
C ARG A 90 14.67 -4.86 -13.47
N THR A 91 14.09 -5.03 -14.65
CA THR A 91 14.84 -5.39 -15.87
C THR A 91 15.82 -4.29 -16.29
N LEU A 92 15.38 -3.03 -16.28
CA LEU A 92 16.24 -1.88 -16.61
C LEU A 92 17.37 -1.70 -15.60
N LEU A 93 17.06 -1.86 -14.32
CA LEU A 93 17.98 -1.65 -13.21
C LEU A 93 18.93 -2.83 -12.99
N ARG A 94 18.66 -4.04 -13.48
CA ARG A 94 19.69 -5.11 -13.51
C ARG A 94 20.97 -4.71 -14.26
N ASN A 95 20.89 -3.71 -15.13
CA ASN A 95 22.06 -3.17 -15.85
C ASN A 95 22.84 -2.11 -15.05
N ALA A 96 22.26 -1.56 -13.98
CA ALA A 96 22.90 -0.60 -13.09
C ALA A 96 23.09 -1.28 -11.72
N GLN A 97 24.30 -1.34 -11.15
CA GLN A 97 24.51 -1.92 -9.81
C GLN A 97 23.95 -1.02 -8.69
N THR A 98 22.70 -0.62 -8.79
CA THR A 98 22.02 0.28 -7.87
C THR A 98 20.97 -0.52 -7.11
N ASP A 99 20.87 -0.32 -5.80
CA ASP A 99 19.90 -0.99 -4.94
C ASP A 99 18.47 -0.69 -5.43
N LEU A 100 17.82 -1.68 -6.05
CA LEU A 100 16.42 -1.60 -6.54
C LEU A 100 15.47 -1.02 -5.49
N ASN A 101 15.71 -1.34 -4.22
CA ASN A 101 14.90 -0.91 -3.09
C ASN A 101 15.01 0.60 -2.79
N SER A 102 16.11 1.26 -3.17
CA SER A 102 16.26 2.71 -2.97
C SER A 102 15.55 3.53 -4.04
N GLN A 103 15.14 2.92 -5.15
CA GLN A 103 14.48 3.60 -6.27
C GLN A 103 12.97 3.38 -6.29
N LEU A 104 12.47 2.32 -5.65
CA LEU A 104 11.03 2.09 -5.45
C LEU A 104 10.52 2.96 -4.28
N THR A 105 10.47 4.26 -4.51
CA THR A 105 9.88 5.23 -3.57
C THR A 105 8.54 5.74 -4.10
N VAL A 106 7.61 6.00 -3.20
CA VAL A 106 6.30 6.60 -3.49
C VAL A 106 6.29 7.98 -2.86
N ASN A 107 6.16 9.03 -3.67
CA ASN A 107 6.24 10.42 -3.22
C ASN A 107 7.50 10.69 -2.37
N GLU A 108 8.66 10.22 -2.84
CA GLU A 108 9.97 10.34 -2.16
C GLU A 108 10.07 9.61 -0.81
N LYS A 109 9.07 8.82 -0.44
CA LYS A 109 9.04 7.99 0.77
C LYS A 109 9.20 6.52 0.43
N SER A 110 9.72 5.73 1.37
CA SER A 110 9.63 4.27 1.28
C SER A 110 8.16 3.82 1.35
N VAL A 111 7.86 2.64 0.81
CA VAL A 111 6.48 2.09 0.84
C VAL A 111 5.96 1.97 2.27
N ASP A 112 6.78 1.49 3.21
CA ASP A 112 6.42 1.40 4.64
C ASP A 112 6.04 2.78 5.21
N GLN A 113 6.88 3.79 4.96
CA GLN A 113 6.62 5.13 5.45
C GLN A 113 5.39 5.76 4.79
N TYR A 114 5.18 5.49 3.49
CA TYR A 114 4.01 5.99 2.77
C TYR A 114 2.71 5.42 3.34
N ILE A 115 2.64 4.11 3.60
CA ILE A 115 1.44 3.46 4.17
C ILE A 115 1.15 3.99 5.59
N LYS A 116 2.18 4.13 6.43
CA LYS A 116 2.04 4.66 7.80
C LYS A 116 1.68 6.13 7.87
N THR A 117 2.02 6.91 6.84
CA THR A 117 1.71 8.34 6.74
C THR A 117 0.73 8.65 5.61
N PHE A 118 -0.13 7.68 5.29
CA PHE A 118 -1.10 7.83 4.22
C PHE A 118 -2.05 8.98 4.51
N GLU A 119 -2.16 9.88 3.55
CA GLU A 119 -3.13 10.96 3.54
C GLU A 119 -3.88 10.93 2.22
N TRP A 120 -5.19 11.07 2.31
CA TRP A 120 -6.03 11.15 1.13
C TRP A 120 -5.71 12.41 0.32
N ASN A 121 -5.40 12.24 -0.96
CA ASN A 121 -5.12 13.37 -1.85
C ASN A 121 -6.42 14.08 -2.23
N THR A 122 -6.84 15.04 -1.40
CA THR A 122 -8.08 15.82 -1.58
C THR A 122 -8.05 16.75 -2.80
N THR A 123 -6.87 17.10 -3.31
CA THR A 123 -6.71 17.92 -4.52
C THR A 123 -7.07 17.13 -5.78
N LYS A 124 -6.58 15.88 -5.87
CA LYS A 124 -6.87 14.98 -7.00
C LYS A 124 -8.23 14.31 -6.83
N TYR A 125 -8.51 13.77 -5.64
CA TYR A 125 -9.73 13.04 -5.31
C TYR A 125 -10.55 13.85 -4.30
N ARG A 126 -11.23 14.86 -4.83
CA ARG A 126 -12.07 15.80 -4.09
C ARG A 126 -13.20 15.12 -3.33
N ILE A 127 -13.24 15.30 -2.00
CA ILE A 127 -14.23 14.68 -1.09
C ILE A 127 -15.63 15.29 -1.18
N ASP A 128 -15.77 16.45 -1.84
CA ASP A 128 -17.06 17.08 -2.12
C ASP A 128 -17.81 16.42 -3.29
N LYS A 129 -17.09 15.66 -4.12
CA LYS A 129 -17.69 14.82 -5.17
C LYS A 129 -18.34 13.57 -4.57
N SER A 130 -19.28 13.00 -5.32
CA SER A 130 -19.85 11.70 -4.95
C SER A 130 -18.79 10.60 -5.03
N LEU A 131 -18.96 9.55 -4.21
CA LEU A 131 -18.04 8.41 -4.25
C LEU A 131 -17.98 7.77 -5.65
N GLN A 132 -19.10 7.77 -6.38
CA GLN A 132 -19.15 7.28 -7.76
C GLN A 132 -18.23 8.07 -8.69
N GLU A 133 -18.29 9.41 -8.66
CA GLU A 133 -17.41 10.26 -9.49
C GLU A 133 -15.93 10.07 -9.13
N ILE A 134 -15.62 9.83 -7.85
CA ILE A 134 -14.26 9.55 -7.40
C ILE A 134 -13.78 8.20 -7.94
N THR A 135 -14.63 7.18 -7.91
CA THR A 135 -14.34 5.84 -8.44
C THR A 135 -14.16 5.86 -9.96
N GLU A 136 -14.98 6.62 -10.68
CA GLU A 136 -14.81 6.83 -12.13
C GLU A 136 -13.50 7.56 -12.45
N LEU A 137 -13.13 8.56 -11.66
CA LEU A 137 -11.86 9.26 -11.79
C LEU A 137 -10.66 8.37 -11.46
N LEU A 138 -10.83 7.37 -10.60
CA LEU A 138 -9.75 6.43 -10.26
C LEU A 138 -9.39 5.56 -11.47
N ASN A 139 -10.36 5.20 -12.30
CA ASN A 139 -10.16 4.34 -13.48
C ASN A 139 -9.62 5.08 -14.72
N GLN A 140 -9.48 6.41 -14.66
CA GLN A 140 -8.90 7.23 -15.74
C GLN A 140 -7.39 7.42 -15.54
#